data_AF-A0A1E5WI09-F1
#
_entry.id   AF-A0A1E5WI09-F1
#
_cell.length_a   1.000
_cell.length_b   1.000
_cell.length_c   1.000
_cell.angle_alpha   90.00
_cell.angle_beta   90.00
_cell.angle_gamma   90.00
#
_symmetry.space_group_name_H-M   'P 1'
#
loop_
_entity.id
_entity.type
_entity.pdbx_description
1 polymer ?
#
loop_
_entity_poly.entity_id
_entity_poly.type
_entity_poly.pdbx_seq_one_letter_code
_entity_poly.pdbx_strand_id
1 'polypeptide(L)'
;MIPRLSFYLSFLGSYEVVHTAIRRYRYLLSRNVERVVKPNIAFLQQCGLTFCDIVKIFSLDSRMLVVEPKRVKEIVVCADMLGVPRNSAMFKHALVATHIVSPERISARLDFLKKALGCSEAELGIAVRKLPNILNFTEGRMSRTVDFLKKEVGLDLNYIVHRPALLNYSMAKRLMPRHYVLKVLKAKGLVEKNDDFYTAVSLTEERFIKSPALQPWNLLEQNPNLTSRTHPSPRGAPPEPDAMLRLRSHLLPAVRAASPLSTASSIHRLILYSTSTAAAAAATTPAAQFVVEDYLANSCGLTPAQARKASRYLPHLKSPSNADAVRAFLAGIGVTKADVARAVARNPRILCSRVDETLSPRIAQLRGFGLSPPQISRLIGINSKILQSQCMIPRLSFYLSFLGSYEVVHAAFRGCRYLLDQNVERVVKPNIAFLQQCGLTVCDIVMIFSLGSGMLLLEPKRVKEVVVCADMLGVPRNSAMFKHALVSIHMISPERISARSDFLKKALGCSEAELGIAVRKLPNVLNFAEGRMSRLVDFLKTEVGLEVNYIVHRPALLRYSMTKRLMPRHYVLKALKAKGLVEKSVDFFTAVCLTEERFTKRFLDCYKESVPGLSDAYAAACAGQVPPEIQL
;
A
#
# COMPACT_ATOMS: atom_id res chain seq x y z
N MET A 1 13.19 -12.37 -9.61
CA MET A 1 12.43 -12.02 -8.38
C MET A 1 12.26 -13.21 -7.44
N ILE A 2 11.77 -14.36 -7.92
CA ILE A 2 11.48 -15.57 -7.10
C ILE A 2 12.64 -15.99 -6.16
N PRO A 3 13.93 -16.10 -6.59
CA PRO A 3 15.01 -16.51 -5.68
C PRO A 3 15.24 -15.56 -4.51
N ARG A 4 14.98 -14.26 -4.69
CA ARG A 4 15.15 -13.25 -3.63
C ARG A 4 14.00 -13.29 -2.63
N LEU A 5 12.78 -13.50 -3.12
CA LEU A 5 11.62 -13.70 -2.24
C LEU A 5 11.77 -15.00 -1.44
N SER A 6 12.25 -16.08 -2.08
CA SER A 6 12.60 -17.35 -1.44
C SER A 6 13.67 -17.14 -0.35
N PHE A 7 14.76 -16.41 -0.65
CA PHE A 7 15.76 -16.05 0.35
C PHE A 7 15.14 -15.32 1.56
N TYR A 8 14.34 -14.26 1.36
CA TYR A 8 13.74 -13.55 2.50
C TYR A 8 12.70 -14.38 3.27
N LEU A 9 11.97 -15.27 2.61
CA LEU A 9 11.04 -16.21 3.27
C LEU A 9 11.80 -17.22 4.14
N SER A 10 12.89 -17.79 3.61
CA SER A 10 13.79 -18.67 4.36
C SER A 10 14.49 -17.94 5.52
N PHE A 11 14.97 -16.71 5.28
CA PHE A 11 15.71 -15.91 6.25
C PHE A 11 14.84 -15.33 7.38
N LEU A 12 13.56 -15.05 7.13
CA LEU A 12 12.67 -14.44 8.12
C LEU A 12 11.62 -15.42 8.69
N GLY A 13 11.53 -16.64 8.15
CA GLY A 13 10.64 -17.70 8.61
C GLY A 13 9.14 -17.40 8.50
N SER A 14 8.74 -16.23 8.00
CA SER A 14 7.36 -15.76 8.02
C SER A 14 7.02 -14.90 6.80
N TYR A 15 6.00 -15.32 6.05
CA TYR A 15 5.44 -14.56 4.94
C TYR A 15 4.93 -13.17 5.39
N GLU A 16 4.30 -13.07 6.56
CA GLU A 16 3.77 -11.79 7.06
C GLU A 16 4.89 -10.79 7.42
N VAL A 17 6.02 -11.27 7.94
CA VAL A 17 7.19 -10.41 8.20
C VAL A 17 7.80 -9.93 6.88
N VAL A 18 7.96 -10.83 5.90
CA VAL A 18 8.42 -10.49 4.54
C VAL A 18 7.49 -9.48 3.87
N HIS A 19 6.19 -9.73 3.88
CA HIS A 19 5.16 -8.88 3.28
C HIS A 19 5.12 -7.51 3.97
N THR A 20 5.19 -7.45 5.30
CA THR A 20 5.30 -6.20 6.05
C THR A 20 6.57 -5.42 5.69
N ALA A 21 7.71 -6.10 5.56
CA ALA A 21 8.97 -5.48 5.14
C ALA A 21 8.91 -4.93 3.70
N ILE A 22 8.30 -5.67 2.76
CA ILE A 22 8.06 -5.19 1.38
C ILE A 22 7.12 -3.97 1.39
N ARG A 23 6.08 -3.95 2.24
CA ARG A 23 5.19 -2.80 2.39
C ARG A 23 5.90 -1.56 2.97
N ARG A 24 6.84 -1.76 3.89
CA ARG A 24 7.67 -0.67 4.46
C ARG A 24 8.75 -0.19 3.49
N TYR A 25 9.36 -1.10 2.73
CA TYR A 25 10.37 -0.77 1.72
C TYR A 25 10.16 -1.55 0.42
N ARG A 26 9.46 -0.90 -0.52
CA ARG A 26 9.03 -1.48 -1.81
C ARG A 26 10.18 -2.00 -2.69
N TYR A 27 11.40 -1.53 -2.47
CA TYR A 27 12.60 -1.93 -3.22
C TYR A 27 13.39 -3.07 -2.55
N LEU A 28 12.89 -3.68 -1.47
CA LEU A 28 13.55 -4.80 -0.77
C LEU A 28 13.99 -5.93 -1.72
N LEU A 29 13.13 -6.28 -2.68
CA LEU A 29 13.38 -7.35 -3.64
C LEU A 29 14.20 -6.92 -4.87
N SER A 30 14.48 -5.61 -5.07
CA SER A 30 15.26 -5.13 -6.22
C SER A 30 16.78 -5.22 -5.98
N ARG A 31 17.21 -5.23 -4.71
CA ARG A 31 18.62 -5.35 -4.31
C ARG A 31 19.16 -6.78 -4.48
N ASN A 32 20.47 -6.89 -4.72
CA ASN A 32 21.12 -8.17 -4.99
C ASN A 32 21.45 -8.90 -3.67
N VAL A 33 20.84 -10.08 -3.47
CA VAL A 33 21.04 -10.87 -2.24
C VAL A 33 22.49 -11.33 -2.08
N GLU A 34 23.10 -11.85 -3.15
CA GLU A 34 24.47 -12.39 -3.12
C GLU A 34 25.53 -11.29 -2.95
N ARG A 35 25.36 -10.14 -3.62
CA ARG A 35 26.37 -9.06 -3.63
C ARG A 35 26.21 -8.02 -2.52
N VAL A 36 25.05 -7.96 -1.85
CA VAL A 36 24.75 -6.93 -0.84
C VAL A 36 24.28 -7.58 0.46
N VAL A 37 23.18 -8.33 0.41
CA VAL A 37 22.47 -8.77 1.62
C VAL A 37 23.25 -9.83 2.40
N LYS A 38 23.78 -10.86 1.73
CA LYS A 38 24.62 -11.88 2.37
C LYS A 38 25.93 -11.30 2.95
N PRO A 39 26.71 -10.45 2.23
CA PRO A 39 27.85 -9.74 2.80
C PRO A 39 27.50 -8.90 4.03
N ASN A 40 26.36 -8.20 4.01
CA ASN A 40 25.89 -7.41 5.15
C ASN A 40 25.55 -8.29 6.36
N ILE A 41 24.87 -9.42 6.15
CA ILE A 41 24.57 -10.38 7.23
C ILE A 41 25.87 -10.96 7.80
N ALA A 42 26.78 -11.44 6.95
CA ALA A 42 28.06 -12.00 7.38
C ALA A 42 28.91 -11.00 8.16
N PHE A 43 29.00 -9.75 7.71
CA PHE A 43 29.70 -8.69 8.44
C PHE A 43 29.04 -8.38 9.80
N LEU A 44 27.70 -8.31 9.87
CA LEU A 44 27.01 -8.11 11.15
C LEU A 44 27.21 -9.29 12.11
N GLN A 45 27.29 -10.53 11.61
CA GLN A 45 27.67 -11.71 12.42
C GLN A 45 29.10 -11.61 12.92
N GLN A 46 30.06 -11.16 12.10
CA GLN A 46 31.43 -10.87 12.53
C GLN A 46 31.50 -9.76 13.61
N CYS A 47 30.54 -8.83 13.62
CA CYS A 47 30.38 -7.84 14.69
C CYS A 47 29.72 -8.39 15.98
N GLY A 48 29.44 -9.70 16.05
CA GLY A 48 28.88 -10.36 17.24
C GLY A 48 27.35 -10.42 17.31
N LEU A 49 26.63 -10.05 16.24
CA LEU A 49 25.17 -10.12 16.22
C LEU A 49 24.68 -11.53 15.89
N THR A 50 23.73 -12.04 16.68
CA THR A 50 23.08 -13.31 16.38
C THR A 50 22.14 -13.17 15.17
N PHE A 51 21.78 -14.31 14.57
CA PHE A 51 20.74 -14.35 13.54
C PHE A 51 19.44 -13.66 13.99
N CYS A 52 19.01 -13.92 15.23
CA CYS A 52 17.82 -13.30 15.83
C CYS A 52 17.95 -11.77 15.95
N ASP A 53 19.13 -11.25 16.28
CA ASP A 53 19.37 -9.81 16.30
C ASP A 53 19.28 -9.19 14.90
N ILE A 54 19.82 -9.85 13.88
CA ILE A 54 19.78 -9.38 12.49
C ILE A 54 18.34 -9.41 11.95
N VAL A 55 17.54 -10.44 12.26
CA VAL A 55 16.09 -10.47 11.98
C VAL A 55 15.36 -9.34 12.72
N LYS A 56 15.75 -9.02 13.96
CA LYS A 56 15.16 -7.92 14.72
C LYS A 56 15.52 -6.55 14.13
N ILE A 57 16.77 -6.34 13.75
CA ILE A 57 17.24 -5.15 13.00
C ILE A 57 16.39 -4.95 11.76
N PHE A 58 16.26 -6.01 10.95
CA PHE A 58 15.46 -5.98 9.73
C PHE A 58 13.97 -5.68 9.97
N SER A 59 13.42 -6.19 11.08
CA SER A 59 12.04 -5.93 11.50
C SER A 59 11.82 -4.49 12.01
N LEU A 60 12.88 -3.80 12.44
CA LEU A 60 12.86 -2.40 12.85
C LEU A 60 13.05 -1.48 11.64
N ASP A 61 14.06 -1.72 10.80
CA ASP A 61 14.27 -1.07 9.52
C ASP A 61 14.72 -2.06 8.43
N SER A 62 13.79 -2.43 7.56
CA SER A 62 14.01 -3.38 6.45
C SER A 62 15.00 -2.89 5.40
N ARG A 63 15.47 -1.64 5.48
CA ARG A 63 16.47 -1.08 4.57
C ARG A 63 17.91 -1.41 4.98
N MET A 64 18.17 -1.61 6.27
CA MET A 64 19.55 -1.67 6.78
C MET A 64 20.37 -2.83 6.18
N LEU A 65 19.75 -3.97 5.87
CA LEU A 65 20.45 -5.10 5.24
C LEU A 65 20.64 -4.94 3.72
N VAL A 66 20.07 -3.91 3.09
CA VAL A 66 20.07 -3.74 1.63
C VAL A 66 20.73 -2.45 1.13
N VAL A 67 21.37 -1.69 2.03
CA VAL A 67 22.34 -0.63 1.66
C VAL A 67 23.69 -1.24 1.29
N GLU A 68 24.53 -0.48 0.57
CA GLU A 68 25.85 -0.95 0.14
C GLU A 68 26.73 -1.37 1.33
N PRO A 69 27.54 -2.45 1.24
CA PRO A 69 28.28 -2.98 2.39
C PRO A 69 29.24 -1.99 3.04
N LYS A 70 29.82 -1.05 2.27
CA LYS A 70 30.61 0.06 2.83
C LYS A 70 29.80 0.88 3.85
N ARG A 71 28.52 1.15 3.55
CA ARG A 71 27.65 1.93 4.42
C ARG A 71 27.28 1.19 5.71
N VAL A 72 27.15 -0.15 5.66
CA VAL A 72 26.93 -0.95 6.88
C VAL A 72 28.15 -0.87 7.82
N LYS A 73 29.37 -0.86 7.28
CA LYS A 73 30.60 -0.63 8.07
C LYS A 73 30.60 0.75 8.75
N GLU A 74 30.26 1.81 8.00
CA GLU A 74 30.12 3.18 8.53
C GLU A 74 29.06 3.27 9.66
N ILE A 75 27.93 2.56 9.51
CA ILE A 75 26.85 2.49 10.50
C ILE A 75 27.30 1.79 11.79
N VAL A 76 28.08 0.71 11.68
CA VAL A 76 28.67 0.01 12.84
C VAL A 76 29.64 0.91 13.58
N VAL A 77 30.58 1.56 12.87
CA VAL A 77 31.52 2.53 13.48
C VAL A 77 30.76 3.67 14.18
N CYS A 78 29.70 4.19 13.57
CA CYS A 78 28.86 5.21 14.20
C CYS A 78 28.13 4.69 15.45
N ALA A 79 27.70 3.42 15.48
CA ALA A 79 27.08 2.82 16.67
C ALA A 79 28.08 2.53 17.79
N ASP A 80 29.32 2.16 17.44
CA ASP A 80 30.42 2.02 18.41
C ASP A 80 30.75 3.37 19.07
N MET A 81 30.75 4.47 18.30
CA MET A 81 30.94 5.84 18.82
C MET A 81 29.84 6.30 19.79
N LEU A 82 28.65 5.69 19.77
CA LEU A 82 27.61 5.93 20.79
C LEU A 82 27.90 5.19 22.12
N GLY A 83 29.02 4.47 22.22
CA GLY A 83 29.44 3.75 23.42
C GLY A 83 28.59 2.51 23.76
N VAL A 84 27.74 2.05 22.84
CA VAL A 84 26.87 0.89 23.07
C VAL A 84 27.67 -0.39 22.85
N PRO A 85 27.90 -1.24 23.88
CA PRO A 85 28.70 -2.46 23.71
C PRO A 85 28.06 -3.41 22.70
N ARG A 86 28.85 -4.04 21.84
CA ARG A 86 28.34 -4.91 20.76
C ARG A 86 27.56 -6.12 21.25
N ASN A 87 27.92 -6.64 22.42
CA ASN A 87 27.20 -7.72 23.12
C ASN A 87 25.92 -7.26 23.85
N SER A 88 25.63 -5.96 23.88
CA SER A 88 24.41 -5.43 24.51
C SER A 88 23.18 -5.71 23.64
N ALA A 89 22.07 -6.09 24.28
CA ALA A 89 20.78 -6.17 23.63
C ALA A 89 20.34 -4.84 22.96
N MET A 90 20.92 -3.70 23.36
CA MET A 90 20.68 -2.38 22.77
C MET A 90 21.49 -2.10 21.48
N PHE A 91 22.53 -2.88 21.16
CA PHE A 91 23.38 -2.60 19.99
C PHE A 91 22.61 -2.61 18.67
N LYS A 92 21.70 -3.58 18.50
CA LYS A 92 20.73 -3.61 17.37
C LYS A 92 19.86 -2.36 17.26
N HIS A 93 19.57 -1.66 18.36
CA HIS A 93 18.83 -0.40 18.33
C HIS A 93 19.73 0.80 18.00
N ALA A 94 20.99 0.79 18.46
CA ALA A 94 21.99 1.77 18.07
C ALA A 94 22.22 1.77 16.55
N LEU A 95 22.44 0.59 15.96
CA LEU A 95 22.62 0.42 14.52
C LEU A 95 21.44 0.93 13.68
N VAL A 96 20.21 0.71 14.16
CA VAL A 96 19.00 1.23 13.49
C VAL A 96 18.92 2.76 13.60
N ALA A 97 19.27 3.35 14.75
CA ALA A 97 19.33 4.80 14.91
C ALA A 97 20.39 5.44 14.00
N THR A 98 21.60 4.86 13.93
CA THR A 98 22.72 5.35 13.09
C THR A 98 22.52 5.09 11.59
N HIS A 99 21.62 4.17 11.22
CA HIS A 99 21.14 4.02 9.84
C HIS A 99 20.06 5.06 9.46
N ILE A 100 19.14 5.40 10.37
CA ILE A 100 18.01 6.30 10.10
C ILE A 100 18.42 7.78 10.10
N VAL A 101 19.38 8.15 10.95
CA VAL A 101 19.82 9.53 11.18
C VAL A 101 21.25 9.69 10.67
N SER A 102 21.56 10.78 9.98
CA SER A 102 22.92 11.04 9.50
C SER A 102 23.85 11.43 10.66
N PRO A 103 25.18 11.19 10.59
CA PRO A 103 26.10 11.47 11.69
C PRO A 103 26.04 12.92 12.19
N GLU A 104 25.89 13.88 11.29
CA GLU A 104 25.81 15.32 11.59
C GLU A 104 24.55 15.63 12.40
N ARG A 105 23.42 14.98 12.06
CA ARG A 105 22.15 15.08 12.79
C ARG A 105 22.17 14.31 14.11
N ILE A 106 23.01 13.30 14.26
CA ILE A 106 23.23 12.61 15.53
C ILE A 106 23.95 13.55 16.49
N SER A 107 25.03 14.21 16.05
CA SER A 107 25.73 15.23 16.85
C SER A 107 24.76 16.31 17.34
N ALA A 108 24.05 16.97 16.41
CA ALA A 108 23.10 18.03 16.76
C ALA A 108 22.00 17.58 17.73
N ARG A 109 21.56 16.31 17.66
CA ARG A 109 20.57 15.74 18.59
C ARG A 109 21.15 15.40 19.95
N LEU A 110 22.42 15.01 20.03
CA LEU A 110 23.15 14.84 21.29
C LEU A 110 23.33 16.20 21.98
N ASP A 111 23.81 17.22 21.25
CA ASP A 111 23.97 18.59 21.74
C ASP A 111 22.63 19.16 22.26
N PHE A 112 21.55 18.96 21.50
CA PHE A 112 20.20 19.34 21.92
C PHE A 112 19.76 18.59 23.20
N LEU A 113 19.94 17.27 23.26
CA LEU A 113 19.54 16.47 24.43
C LEU A 113 20.34 16.86 25.68
N LYS A 114 21.64 17.10 25.54
CA LYS A 114 22.52 17.61 26.59
C LYS A 114 21.97 18.90 27.19
N LYS A 115 21.64 19.88 26.32
CA LYS A 115 21.09 21.19 26.71
C LYS A 115 19.68 21.09 27.30
N ALA A 116 18.81 20.26 26.73
CA ALA A 116 17.43 20.10 27.18
C ALA A 116 17.32 19.37 28.53
N LEU A 117 18.20 18.40 28.78
CA LEU A 117 18.27 17.64 30.03
C LEU A 117 19.23 18.24 31.06
N GLY A 118 20.04 19.23 30.69
CA GLY A 118 20.97 19.90 31.60
C GLY A 118 22.05 18.98 32.18
N CYS A 119 22.48 17.96 31.43
CA CYS A 119 23.35 16.88 31.91
C CYS A 119 24.75 16.91 31.28
N SER A 120 25.69 16.21 31.91
CA SER A 120 27.05 16.00 31.40
C SER A 120 27.09 15.00 30.23
N GLU A 121 28.21 14.96 29.51
CA GLU A 121 28.42 13.96 28.43
C GLU A 121 28.38 12.52 28.95
N ALA A 122 28.93 12.27 30.15
CA ALA A 122 28.93 10.93 30.74
C ALA A 122 27.49 10.45 31.01
N GLU A 123 26.65 11.32 31.56
CA GLU A 123 25.25 11.04 31.85
C GLU A 123 24.40 10.90 30.58
N LEU A 124 24.60 11.78 29.59
CA LEU A 124 23.97 11.63 28.27
C LEU A 124 24.38 10.31 27.61
N GLY A 125 25.66 9.93 27.70
CA GLY A 125 26.16 8.63 27.26
C GLY A 125 25.50 7.46 27.98
N ILE A 126 25.19 7.56 29.28
CA ILE A 126 24.40 6.54 30.00
C ILE A 126 22.96 6.48 29.44
N ALA A 127 22.32 7.62 29.21
CA ALA A 127 20.96 7.70 28.68
C ALA A 127 20.85 7.11 27.26
N VAL A 128 21.76 7.47 26.36
CA VAL A 128 21.83 6.96 24.99
C VAL A 128 22.14 5.46 24.97
N ARG A 129 23.03 4.96 25.84
CA ARG A 129 23.30 3.52 25.96
C ARG A 129 22.07 2.71 26.41
N LYS A 130 21.25 3.27 27.30
CA LYS A 130 19.97 2.68 27.74
C LYS A 130 18.84 2.79 26.71
N LEU A 131 18.84 3.83 25.86
CA LEU A 131 17.81 4.04 24.83
C LEU A 131 18.38 4.68 23.55
N PRO A 132 19.08 3.94 22.67
CA PRO A 132 19.68 4.52 21.47
C PRO A 132 18.66 5.12 20.50
N ASN A 133 17.43 4.57 20.50
CA ASN A 133 16.32 5.06 19.66
C ASN A 133 15.85 6.47 20.01
N ILE A 134 16.27 7.07 21.13
CA ILE A 134 15.97 8.48 21.46
C ILE A 134 16.40 9.41 20.32
N LEU A 135 17.54 9.09 19.68
CA LEU A 135 18.10 9.82 18.55
C LEU A 135 17.20 9.83 17.31
N ASN A 136 16.19 8.94 17.22
CA ASN A 136 15.24 8.93 16.11
C ASN A 136 14.12 9.98 16.25
N PHE A 137 13.93 10.57 17.44
CA PHE A 137 12.88 11.57 17.67
C PHE A 137 13.27 12.95 17.14
N THR A 138 12.26 13.79 16.88
CA THR A 138 12.47 15.19 16.52
C THR A 138 12.68 16.03 17.79
N GLU A 139 13.52 17.06 17.72
CA GLU A 139 13.80 17.97 18.83
C GLU A 139 12.50 18.56 19.41
N GLY A 140 11.58 19.02 18.56
CA GLY A 140 10.27 19.51 18.98
C GLY A 140 9.32 18.45 19.57
N ARG A 141 9.59 17.14 19.45
CA ARG A 141 8.93 16.09 20.26
C ARG A 141 9.62 15.96 21.61
N MET A 142 10.95 15.93 21.60
CA MET A 142 11.76 15.76 22.80
C MET A 142 11.55 16.93 23.78
N SER A 143 11.62 18.18 23.32
CA SER A 143 11.33 19.38 24.14
C SER A 143 9.98 19.25 24.85
N ARG A 144 8.88 19.08 24.11
CA ARG A 144 7.53 18.97 24.69
C ARG A 144 7.39 17.84 25.72
N THR A 145 8.16 16.76 25.57
CA THR A 145 8.13 15.65 26.54
C THR A 145 8.95 16.00 27.78
N VAL A 146 10.14 16.58 27.63
CA VAL A 146 10.99 17.06 28.74
C VAL A 146 10.30 18.21 29.49
N ASP A 147 9.74 19.20 28.78
CA ASP A 147 8.95 20.30 29.32
C ASP A 147 7.79 19.79 30.18
N PHE A 148 7.00 18.83 29.69
CA PHE A 148 5.91 18.22 30.44
C PHE A 148 6.41 17.48 31.70
N LEU A 149 7.42 16.61 31.55
CA LEU A 149 7.96 15.85 32.67
C LEU A 149 8.55 16.76 33.76
N LYS A 150 9.23 17.86 33.37
CA LYS A 150 9.80 18.83 34.30
C LYS A 150 8.76 19.74 34.93
N LYS A 151 7.86 20.36 34.14
CA LYS A 151 6.97 21.45 34.58
C LYS A 151 5.63 20.96 35.12
N GLU A 152 5.01 19.97 34.48
CA GLU A 152 3.67 19.47 34.85
C GLU A 152 3.75 18.29 35.81
N VAL A 153 4.65 17.33 35.54
CA VAL A 153 4.84 16.15 36.41
C VAL A 153 5.75 16.47 37.60
N GLY A 154 6.59 17.51 37.50
CA GLY A 154 7.52 17.91 38.58
C GLY A 154 8.71 16.98 38.75
N LEU A 155 9.11 16.23 37.71
CA LEU A 155 10.29 15.36 37.78
C LEU A 155 11.58 16.15 37.65
N ASP A 156 12.55 15.78 38.47
CA ASP A 156 13.93 16.22 38.33
C ASP A 156 14.55 15.74 37.00
N LEU A 157 15.46 16.55 36.43
CA LEU A 157 16.09 16.26 35.15
C LEU A 157 17.08 15.08 35.25
N ASN A 158 17.85 14.97 36.33
CA ASN A 158 18.77 13.86 36.54
C ASN A 158 18.00 12.53 36.70
N TYR A 159 16.85 12.56 37.38
CA TYR A 159 15.92 11.43 37.44
C TYR A 159 15.48 10.94 36.04
N ILE A 160 15.16 11.88 35.12
CA ILE A 160 14.79 11.56 33.72
C ILE A 160 15.97 10.98 32.93
N VAL A 161 17.17 11.56 33.06
CA VAL A 161 18.40 11.10 32.39
C VAL A 161 18.72 9.64 32.76
N HIS A 162 18.53 9.27 34.03
CA HIS A 162 18.74 7.90 34.48
C HIS A 162 17.67 6.90 34.00
N ARG A 163 16.50 7.40 33.56
CA ARG A 163 15.33 6.63 33.09
C ARG A 163 14.83 7.13 31.71
N PRO A 164 15.66 7.07 30.65
CA PRO A 164 15.35 7.68 29.35
C PRO A 164 14.14 7.05 28.65
N ALA A 165 13.69 5.86 29.07
CA ALA A 165 12.46 5.23 28.62
C ALA A 165 11.22 6.13 28.76
N LEU A 166 11.21 7.08 29.71
CA LEU A 166 10.17 8.12 29.83
C LEU A 166 9.94 8.86 28.50
N LEU A 167 11.01 9.17 27.78
CA LEU A 167 10.98 9.95 26.53
C LEU A 167 10.48 9.11 25.33
N ASN A 168 10.46 7.78 25.47
CA ASN A 168 9.93 6.87 24.45
C ASN A 168 8.39 6.79 24.46
N TYR A 169 7.77 6.90 25.64
CA TYR A 169 6.32 6.76 25.80
C TYR A 169 5.53 7.85 25.06
N SER A 170 4.27 7.54 24.73
CA SER A 170 3.39 8.49 24.06
C SER A 170 2.84 9.52 25.06
N MET A 171 3.09 10.81 24.79
CA MET A 171 2.48 11.92 25.53
C MET A 171 0.96 11.75 25.68
N ALA A 172 0.23 11.69 24.55
CA ALA A 172 -1.23 11.64 24.55
C ALA A 172 -1.84 10.33 25.05
N LYS A 173 -1.19 9.18 24.82
CA LYS A 173 -1.76 7.86 25.17
C LYS A 173 -1.26 7.27 26.48
N ARG A 174 -0.20 7.81 27.08
CA ARG A 174 0.50 7.15 28.19
C ARG A 174 0.94 8.09 29.29
N LEU A 175 1.67 9.15 28.96
CA LEU A 175 2.21 10.06 29.97
C LEU A 175 1.12 10.96 30.56
N MET A 176 0.37 11.68 29.72
CA MET A 176 -0.67 12.61 30.20
C MET A 176 -1.83 11.89 30.93
N PRO A 177 -2.45 10.82 30.40
CA PRO A 177 -3.57 10.18 31.09
C PRO A 177 -3.18 9.66 32.48
N ARG A 178 -1.98 9.09 32.61
CA ARG A 178 -1.49 8.54 33.88
C ARG A 178 -1.04 9.62 34.85
N HIS A 179 -0.49 10.74 34.36
CA HIS A 179 -0.24 11.92 35.19
C HIS A 179 -1.54 12.44 35.81
N TYR A 180 -2.60 12.66 35.01
CA TYR A 180 -3.85 13.21 35.53
C TYR A 180 -4.55 12.25 36.51
N VAL A 181 -4.54 10.94 36.24
CA VAL A 181 -5.04 9.93 37.19
C VAL A 181 -4.26 10.01 38.51
N LEU A 182 -2.92 10.00 38.49
CA LEU A 182 -2.11 10.14 39.70
C LEU A 182 -2.35 11.48 40.42
N LYS A 183 -2.54 12.58 39.70
CA LYS A 183 -2.82 13.90 40.26
C LYS A 183 -4.14 13.90 41.05
N VAL A 184 -5.19 13.26 40.52
CA VAL A 184 -6.47 13.07 41.23
C VAL A 184 -6.32 12.15 42.45
N LEU A 185 -5.61 11.02 42.31
CA LEU A 185 -5.42 10.08 43.42
C LEU A 185 -4.60 10.69 44.57
N LYS A 186 -3.54 11.45 44.26
CA LYS A 186 -2.75 12.19 45.27
C LYS A 186 -3.57 13.31 45.93
N ALA A 187 -4.43 14.01 45.18
CA ALA A 187 -5.34 15.02 45.74
C ALA A 187 -6.41 14.41 46.67
N LYS A 188 -6.83 13.17 46.44
CA LYS A 188 -7.73 12.41 47.32
C LYS A 188 -7.02 11.67 48.47
N GLY A 189 -5.68 11.76 48.59
CA GLY A 189 -4.91 11.05 49.62
C GLY A 189 -4.85 9.53 49.47
N LEU A 190 -5.17 9.00 48.27
CA LEU A 190 -5.31 7.55 48.02
C LEU A 190 -3.99 6.86 47.58
N VAL A 191 -2.93 7.64 47.40
CA VAL A 191 -1.63 7.28 46.80
C VAL A 191 -0.57 8.11 47.50
N GLU A 192 0.58 7.51 47.84
CA GLU A 192 1.62 8.22 48.58
C GLU A 192 2.32 9.29 47.73
N LYS A 193 2.90 10.30 48.37
CA LYS A 193 3.66 11.35 47.66
C LYS A 193 4.78 10.76 46.79
N ASN A 194 5.41 9.68 47.25
CA ASN A 194 6.55 9.02 46.61
C ASN A 194 6.18 7.93 45.58
N ASP A 195 4.90 7.66 45.32
CA ASP A 195 4.52 6.72 44.27
C ASP A 195 5.06 7.17 42.91
N ASP A 196 5.99 6.37 42.38
CA ASP A 196 6.86 6.75 41.28
C ASP A 196 6.08 6.81 39.96
N PHE A 197 6.01 8.01 39.39
CA PHE A 197 5.41 8.27 38.08
C PHE A 197 5.97 7.33 36.99
N TYR A 198 7.26 6.98 37.07
CA TYR A 198 7.89 6.03 36.16
C TYR A 198 7.22 4.65 36.22
N THR A 199 7.04 4.10 37.43
CA THR A 199 6.35 2.84 37.65
C THR A 199 4.95 2.89 37.05
N ALA A 200 4.21 3.95 37.35
CA ALA A 200 2.87 4.15 36.82
C ALA A 200 2.82 4.16 35.28
N VAL A 201 3.75 4.81 34.57
CA VAL A 201 3.77 4.80 33.09
C VAL A 201 4.35 3.51 32.48
N SER A 202 5.18 2.79 33.22
CA SER A 202 5.78 1.52 32.78
C SER A 202 4.83 0.32 32.83
N LEU A 203 3.90 0.25 33.79
CA LEU A 203 2.90 -0.84 33.88
C LEU A 203 2.09 -1.01 32.58
N THR A 204 1.65 -2.22 32.23
CA THR A 204 0.74 -2.43 31.07
C THR A 204 -0.60 -1.69 31.28
N GLU A 205 -1.47 -1.65 30.26
CA GLU A 205 -2.81 -1.03 30.40
C GLU A 205 -3.58 -1.71 31.54
N GLU A 206 -3.68 -3.04 31.45
CA GLU A 206 -4.34 -3.90 32.43
C GLU A 206 -3.71 -3.82 33.82
N ARG A 207 -2.38 -3.91 33.95
CA ARG A 207 -1.71 -3.83 35.26
C ARG A 207 -1.81 -2.45 35.89
N PHE A 208 -1.93 -1.39 35.08
CA PHE A 208 -2.19 -0.05 35.61
C PHE A 208 -3.62 0.02 36.16
N ILE A 209 -4.63 -0.36 35.38
CA ILE A 209 -6.05 -0.36 35.80
C ILE A 209 -6.28 -1.23 37.04
N LYS A 210 -5.66 -2.43 37.10
CA LYS A 210 -5.77 -3.36 38.23
C LYS A 210 -4.81 -3.04 39.40
N SER A 211 -3.98 -2.00 39.29
CA SER A 211 -2.95 -1.71 40.30
C SER A 211 -3.57 -1.37 41.68
N PRO A 212 -2.89 -1.67 42.79
CA PRO A 212 -3.34 -1.30 44.13
C PRO A 212 -3.66 0.21 44.27
N ALA A 213 -2.92 1.07 43.57
CA ALA A 213 -3.16 2.52 43.53
C ALA A 213 -4.53 2.92 42.92
N LEU A 214 -5.16 2.05 42.13
CA LEU A 214 -6.49 2.25 41.54
C LEU A 214 -7.58 1.38 42.18
N GLN A 215 -7.25 0.45 43.08
CA GLN A 215 -8.24 -0.29 43.87
C GLN A 215 -9.19 0.62 44.68
N PRO A 216 -8.73 1.71 45.33
CA PRO A 216 -9.63 2.65 46.02
C PRO A 216 -10.62 3.35 45.09
N TRP A 217 -10.28 3.53 43.81
CA TRP A 217 -11.20 4.10 42.83
C TRP A 217 -12.34 3.13 42.50
N ASN A 218 -12.01 1.86 42.26
CA ASN A 218 -13.00 0.82 42.00
C ASN A 218 -13.92 0.57 43.22
N LEU A 219 -13.39 0.75 44.45
CA LEU A 219 -14.17 0.67 45.68
C LEU A 219 -15.09 1.90 45.88
N LEU A 220 -14.66 3.10 45.47
CA LEU A 220 -15.49 4.32 45.52
C LEU A 220 -16.63 4.30 44.50
N GLU A 221 -16.42 3.73 43.30
CA GLU A 221 -17.51 3.52 42.31
C GLU A 221 -18.50 2.43 42.75
N GLN A 222 -18.07 1.46 43.57
CA GLN A 222 -18.94 0.39 44.09
C GLN A 222 -19.59 0.73 45.44
N ASN A 223 -19.13 1.75 46.15
CA ASN A 223 -19.66 2.12 47.46
C ASN A 223 -19.46 3.63 47.78
N PRO A 224 -20.40 4.50 47.37
CA PRO A 224 -20.29 5.96 47.58
C PRO A 224 -20.22 6.41 49.05
N ASN A 225 -20.63 5.55 49.99
CA ASN A 225 -20.85 5.91 51.40
C ASN A 225 -19.70 5.57 52.36
N LEU A 226 -18.56 5.07 51.87
CA LEU A 226 -17.38 4.79 52.70
C LEU A 226 -16.49 6.03 52.94
N THR A 227 -17.11 7.11 53.39
CA THR A 227 -16.44 8.28 53.99
C THR A 227 -16.83 8.41 55.47
N SER A 228 -16.28 7.53 56.31
CA SER A 228 -16.46 7.61 57.77
C SER A 228 -15.23 7.13 58.56
N ARG A 229 -14.23 8.01 58.66
CA ARG A 229 -13.60 8.23 59.97
C ARG A 229 -14.02 9.60 60.46
N THR A 230 -14.59 9.61 61.65
CA THR A 230 -15.40 10.69 62.23
C THR A 230 -14.58 11.88 62.70
N HIS A 231 -15.09 13.10 62.49
CA HIS A 231 -15.42 14.07 63.54
C HIS A 231 -16.38 15.16 62.95
N PRO A 232 -17.14 15.92 63.77
CA PRO A 232 -18.57 16.15 63.51
C PRO A 232 -18.98 17.43 62.73
N SER A 233 -20.20 17.36 62.18
CA SER A 233 -20.99 18.45 61.55
C SER A 233 -21.74 19.29 62.61
N PRO A 234 -22.31 20.49 62.29
CA PRO A 234 -23.64 20.66 61.61
C PRO A 234 -23.64 21.84 60.58
N ARG A 235 -24.68 22.20 59.78
CA ARG A 235 -26.02 21.67 59.36
C ARG A 235 -26.47 22.46 58.10
N GLY A 236 -27.36 21.91 57.26
CA GLY A 236 -28.16 22.69 56.29
C GLY A 236 -28.43 21.99 54.94
N ALA A 237 -29.69 21.69 54.63
CA ALA A 237 -30.19 21.00 53.41
C ALA A 237 -31.73 21.22 53.28
N PRO A 238 -32.46 20.60 52.32
CA PRO A 238 -32.38 20.65 50.84
C PRO A 238 -33.71 21.20 50.25
N PRO A 239 -34.16 20.88 49.00
CA PRO A 239 -34.82 19.58 48.73
C PRO A 239 -34.58 18.92 47.34
N GLU A 240 -34.92 17.62 47.26
CA GLU A 240 -35.14 16.77 46.06
C GLU A 240 -36.66 16.81 45.66
N PRO A 241 -37.32 15.81 45.00
CA PRO A 241 -36.93 14.62 44.20
C PRO A 241 -37.67 14.63 42.81
N ASP A 242 -38.01 13.55 42.08
CA ASP A 242 -37.81 12.08 42.09
C ASP A 242 -37.82 11.56 40.62
N ALA A 243 -37.42 10.30 40.39
CA ALA A 243 -38.18 9.31 39.61
C ALA A 243 -37.43 7.98 39.46
N MET A 244 -37.43 7.12 40.49
CA MET A 244 -37.37 5.67 40.25
C MET A 244 -38.73 5.21 39.71
N LEU A 245 -38.86 4.26 38.76
CA LEU A 245 -38.93 2.81 39.02
C LEU A 245 -39.33 2.10 37.72
N ARG A 246 -38.77 0.92 37.43
CA ARG A 246 -39.53 -0.36 37.27
C ARG A 246 -38.64 -1.53 36.80
N LEU A 247 -38.80 -2.66 37.50
CA LEU A 247 -38.49 -4.07 37.15
C LEU A 247 -37.09 -4.38 36.56
N ARG A 248 -36.30 -5.32 37.10
CA ARG A 248 -36.54 -6.41 38.07
C ARG A 248 -37.54 -7.50 37.63
N SER A 249 -37.16 -8.27 36.60
CA SER A 249 -37.70 -9.61 36.35
C SER A 249 -36.70 -10.51 35.61
N HIS A 250 -36.16 -11.49 36.33
CA HIS A 250 -35.69 -12.82 35.90
C HIS A 250 -34.83 -12.98 34.62
N LEU A 251 -33.53 -13.29 34.79
CA LEU A 251 -32.83 -14.24 33.90
C LEU A 251 -31.68 -14.97 34.62
N LEU A 252 -31.76 -16.30 34.67
CA LEU A 252 -30.70 -17.33 34.55
C LEU A 252 -31.29 -18.68 35.04
N PRO A 253 -30.85 -19.85 34.54
CA PRO A 253 -30.24 -20.22 33.26
C PRO A 253 -31.22 -21.17 32.47
N ALA A 254 -30.93 -21.99 31.45
CA ALA A 254 -29.70 -22.63 30.99
C ALA A 254 -29.86 -23.31 29.60
N VAL A 255 -28.74 -23.49 28.87
CA VAL A 255 -28.32 -24.72 28.15
C VAL A 255 -29.08 -25.24 26.89
N ARG A 256 -28.35 -25.21 25.76
CA ARG A 256 -28.38 -26.11 24.55
C ARG A 256 -29.67 -26.07 23.67
N ALA A 257 -29.63 -26.36 22.36
CA ALA A 257 -28.55 -26.85 21.48
C ALA A 257 -28.62 -26.26 20.04
N ALA A 258 -27.53 -26.46 19.29
CA ALA A 258 -27.45 -26.70 17.83
C ALA A 258 -28.34 -25.90 16.83
N SER A 259 -27.65 -25.18 15.94
CA SER A 259 -28.06 -24.86 14.56
C SER A 259 -28.17 -26.13 13.68
N PRO A 260 -28.48 -26.07 12.36
CA PRO A 260 -28.94 -24.92 11.55
C PRO A 260 -30.16 -25.24 10.65
N LEU A 261 -30.74 -24.22 10.01
CA LEU A 261 -30.75 -24.06 8.53
C LEU A 261 -31.69 -22.93 8.09
N SER A 262 -31.17 -22.04 7.25
CA SER A 262 -31.96 -21.17 6.40
C SER A 262 -32.02 -21.80 5.01
N THR A 263 -33.20 -21.81 4.40
CA THR A 263 -33.48 -21.08 3.14
C THR A 263 -34.87 -21.47 2.64
N ALA A 264 -35.63 -20.48 2.17
CA ALA A 264 -36.87 -20.72 1.44
C ALA A 264 -36.85 -19.90 0.14
N SER A 265 -37.34 -20.53 -0.92
CA SER A 265 -37.79 -19.93 -2.19
C SER A 265 -36.77 -19.11 -3.01
N SER A 266 -36.42 -19.64 -4.19
CA SER A 266 -37.01 -19.09 -5.43
C SER A 266 -36.93 -20.09 -6.57
N ILE A 267 -38.07 -20.32 -7.21
CA ILE A 267 -38.22 -21.21 -8.38
C ILE A 267 -37.89 -20.42 -9.66
N HIS A 268 -37.16 -21.03 -10.61
CA HIS A 268 -37.62 -21.10 -12.01
C HIS A 268 -36.75 -21.94 -12.97
N ARG A 269 -37.44 -22.82 -13.71
CA ARG A 269 -37.19 -23.32 -15.09
C ARG A 269 -35.83 -23.99 -15.39
N LEU A 270 -35.84 -25.31 -15.26
CA LEU A 270 -35.06 -26.23 -16.11
C LEU A 270 -35.73 -26.35 -17.50
N ILE A 271 -34.92 -26.35 -18.56
CA ILE A 271 -35.26 -27.00 -19.83
C ILE A 271 -34.32 -28.19 -19.97
N LEU A 272 -34.90 -29.39 -19.97
CA LEU A 272 -34.19 -30.63 -20.27
C LEU A 272 -34.12 -30.80 -21.79
N TYR A 273 -32.94 -31.17 -22.29
CA TYR A 273 -32.83 -31.87 -23.58
C TYR A 273 -32.20 -33.23 -23.33
N SER A 274 -33.00 -34.27 -23.59
CA SER A 274 -32.64 -35.66 -23.37
C SER A 274 -31.62 -36.16 -24.38
N THR A 275 -30.84 -37.15 -23.97
CA THR A 275 -30.04 -37.99 -24.85
C THR A 275 -30.92 -38.80 -25.80
N SER A 276 -30.54 -38.88 -27.08
CA SER A 276 -30.98 -39.96 -27.97
C SER A 276 -29.81 -40.43 -28.83
N THR A 277 -29.51 -41.72 -28.73
CA THR A 277 -28.56 -42.43 -29.58
C THR A 277 -29.27 -42.93 -30.83
N ALA A 278 -28.78 -42.55 -32.02
CA ALA A 278 -29.14 -43.19 -33.27
C ALA A 278 -27.86 -43.54 -34.04
N ALA A 279 -27.59 -44.83 -34.18
CA ALA A 279 -26.59 -45.33 -35.12
C ALA A 279 -27.24 -45.41 -36.51
N ALA A 280 -26.57 -44.86 -37.53
CA ALA A 280 -27.00 -45.02 -38.92
C ALA A 280 -25.80 -45.06 -39.87
N ALA A 281 -25.74 -46.16 -40.62
CA ALA A 281 -25.13 -46.36 -41.94
C ALA A 281 -23.84 -45.60 -42.32
N ALA A 282 -22.81 -46.39 -42.66
CA ALA A 282 -21.73 -45.92 -43.52
C ALA A 282 -22.28 -45.54 -44.90
N ALA A 283 -22.28 -44.25 -45.23
CA ALA A 283 -22.54 -43.73 -46.56
C ALA A 283 -21.29 -42.98 -47.05
N THR A 284 -20.66 -43.51 -48.10
CA THR A 284 -19.43 -42.98 -48.69
C THR A 284 -19.67 -41.56 -49.21
N THR A 285 -19.33 -40.57 -48.39
CA THR A 285 -19.57 -39.16 -48.69
C THR A 285 -18.53 -38.65 -49.68
N PRO A 286 -18.88 -37.84 -50.69
CA PRO A 286 -17.88 -37.16 -51.52
C PRO A 286 -16.92 -36.38 -50.63
N ALA A 287 -15.61 -36.44 -50.90
CA ALA A 287 -14.59 -35.88 -50.04
C ALA A 287 -14.88 -34.41 -49.70
N ALA A 288 -15.31 -34.15 -48.47
CA ALA A 288 -15.81 -32.85 -48.05
C ALA A 288 -14.74 -31.78 -48.28
N GLN A 289 -15.06 -30.77 -49.10
CA GLN A 289 -14.14 -29.69 -49.41
C GLN A 289 -13.71 -29.01 -48.11
N PHE A 290 -12.40 -28.91 -47.86
CA PHE A 290 -11.89 -28.40 -46.59
C PHE A 290 -12.22 -26.90 -46.42
N VAL A 291 -13.25 -26.60 -45.61
CA VAL A 291 -13.63 -25.23 -45.26
C VAL A 291 -12.82 -24.76 -44.05
N VAL A 292 -11.94 -23.79 -44.28
CA VAL A 292 -11.07 -23.22 -43.24
C VAL A 292 -11.87 -22.58 -42.10
N GLU A 293 -13.00 -21.92 -42.38
CA GLU A 293 -13.86 -21.30 -41.36
C GLU A 293 -14.44 -22.35 -40.40
N ASP A 294 -15.00 -23.44 -40.93
CA ASP A 294 -15.59 -24.52 -40.13
C ASP A 294 -14.54 -25.26 -39.30
N TYR A 295 -13.36 -25.53 -39.88
CA TYR A 295 -12.24 -26.11 -39.13
C TYR A 295 -11.79 -25.20 -37.97
N LEU A 296 -11.70 -23.89 -38.19
CA LEU A 296 -11.33 -22.93 -37.16
C LEU A 296 -12.38 -22.85 -36.04
N ALA A 297 -13.67 -22.92 -36.38
CA ALA A 297 -14.74 -22.97 -35.38
C ALA A 297 -14.71 -24.29 -34.59
N ASN A 298 -14.87 -25.42 -35.29
CA ASN A 298 -15.11 -26.73 -34.70
C ASN A 298 -13.85 -27.33 -34.05
N SER A 299 -12.68 -27.19 -34.68
CA SER A 299 -11.44 -27.81 -34.21
C SER A 299 -10.56 -26.83 -33.42
N CYS A 300 -10.49 -25.55 -33.80
CA CYS A 300 -9.69 -24.56 -33.06
C CYS A 300 -10.43 -23.84 -31.92
N GLY A 301 -11.75 -24.05 -31.78
CA GLY A 301 -12.55 -23.48 -30.69
C GLY A 301 -12.75 -21.97 -30.79
N LEU A 302 -12.77 -21.43 -32.01
CA LEU A 302 -13.06 -20.02 -32.28
C LEU A 302 -14.58 -19.81 -32.38
N THR A 303 -15.06 -18.62 -32.03
CA THR A 303 -16.44 -18.24 -32.37
C THR A 303 -16.58 -18.07 -33.89
N PRO A 304 -17.78 -18.21 -34.49
CA PRO A 304 -17.96 -18.05 -35.95
C PRO A 304 -17.40 -16.71 -36.49
N ALA A 305 -17.61 -15.62 -35.76
CA ALA A 305 -17.05 -14.30 -36.11
C ALA A 305 -15.51 -14.26 -36.04
N GLN A 306 -14.88 -14.99 -35.11
CA GLN A 306 -13.42 -15.13 -35.04
C GLN A 306 -12.90 -16.02 -36.17
N ALA A 307 -13.56 -17.14 -36.45
CA ALA A 307 -13.20 -18.07 -37.51
C ALA A 307 -13.21 -17.39 -38.89
N ARG A 308 -14.29 -16.65 -39.22
CA ARG A 308 -14.41 -15.84 -40.44
C ARG A 308 -13.34 -14.77 -40.61
N LYS A 309 -12.92 -14.17 -39.50
CA LYS A 309 -11.83 -13.18 -39.50
C LYS A 309 -10.47 -13.87 -39.70
N ALA A 310 -10.28 -15.04 -39.10
CA ALA A 310 -9.04 -15.79 -39.11
C ALA A 310 -8.78 -16.51 -40.45
N SER A 311 -9.81 -17.06 -41.10
CA SER A 311 -9.74 -17.75 -42.39
C SER A 311 -9.12 -16.88 -43.50
N ARG A 312 -9.42 -15.57 -43.50
CA ARG A 312 -8.84 -14.57 -44.42
C ARG A 312 -7.30 -14.49 -44.39
N TYR A 313 -6.65 -14.94 -43.32
CA TYR A 313 -5.19 -14.96 -43.20
C TYR A 313 -4.56 -16.31 -43.60
N LEU A 314 -5.39 -17.28 -44.00
CA LEU A 314 -5.04 -18.68 -44.33
C LEU A 314 -5.49 -19.12 -45.75
N PRO A 315 -5.30 -18.31 -46.82
CA PRO A 315 -5.83 -18.61 -48.15
C PRO A 315 -5.22 -19.87 -48.81
N HIS A 316 -4.13 -20.42 -48.27
CA HIS A 316 -3.43 -21.60 -48.79
C HIS A 316 -3.57 -22.84 -47.91
N LEU A 317 -4.34 -22.79 -46.81
CA LEU A 317 -4.58 -23.96 -45.97
C LEU A 317 -5.64 -24.86 -46.64
N LYS A 318 -5.18 -25.84 -47.43
CA LYS A 318 -6.05 -26.76 -48.20
C LYS A 318 -6.40 -28.06 -47.47
N SER A 319 -5.79 -28.34 -46.32
CA SER A 319 -5.93 -29.57 -45.55
C SER A 319 -5.69 -29.28 -44.06
N PRO A 320 -6.35 -30.01 -43.12
CA PRO A 320 -6.11 -29.86 -41.70
C PRO A 320 -4.76 -30.43 -41.22
N SER A 321 -4.10 -31.31 -41.99
CA SER A 321 -2.98 -32.14 -41.49
C SER A 321 -1.86 -31.35 -40.77
N ASN A 322 -1.38 -30.25 -41.34
CA ASN A 322 -0.35 -29.42 -40.67
C ASN A 322 -0.91 -28.66 -39.47
N ALA A 323 -2.14 -28.17 -39.57
CA ALA A 323 -2.79 -27.43 -38.48
C ALA A 323 -3.05 -28.35 -37.27
N ASP A 324 -3.41 -29.60 -37.51
CA ASP A 324 -3.57 -30.63 -36.48
C ASP A 324 -2.24 -31.07 -35.87
N ALA A 325 -1.18 -31.24 -36.68
CA ALA A 325 0.17 -31.48 -36.16
C ALA A 325 0.63 -30.32 -35.23
N VAL A 326 0.40 -29.07 -35.63
CA VAL A 326 0.68 -27.88 -34.79
C VAL A 326 -0.16 -27.88 -33.51
N ARG A 327 -1.46 -28.18 -33.59
CA ARG A 327 -2.36 -28.27 -32.42
C ARG A 327 -1.92 -29.37 -31.45
N ALA A 328 -1.58 -30.56 -31.96
CA ALA A 328 -1.11 -31.70 -31.18
C ALA A 328 0.23 -31.39 -30.50
N PHE A 329 1.18 -30.78 -31.21
CA PHE A 329 2.45 -30.32 -30.64
C PHE A 329 2.23 -29.30 -29.51
N LEU A 330 1.40 -28.28 -29.72
CA LEU A 330 1.09 -27.28 -28.70
C LEU A 330 0.42 -27.90 -27.46
N ALA A 331 -0.48 -28.87 -27.64
CA ALA A 331 -1.07 -29.63 -26.53
C ALA A 331 -0.01 -30.47 -25.80
N GLY A 332 0.87 -31.17 -26.52
CA GLY A 332 1.93 -32.01 -25.95
C GLY A 332 2.96 -31.25 -25.10
N ILE A 333 3.22 -29.98 -25.39
CA ILE A 333 4.06 -29.11 -24.54
C ILE A 333 3.28 -28.41 -23.40
N GLY A 334 1.99 -28.71 -23.23
CA GLY A 334 1.15 -28.20 -22.16
C GLY A 334 0.42 -26.87 -22.43
N VAL A 335 0.25 -26.46 -23.70
CA VAL A 335 -0.57 -25.27 -24.02
C VAL A 335 -2.06 -25.62 -23.91
N THR A 336 -2.81 -24.83 -23.15
CA THR A 336 -4.25 -25.08 -22.96
C THR A 336 -5.04 -24.85 -24.25
N LYS A 337 -6.12 -25.61 -24.47
CA LYS A 337 -7.03 -25.40 -25.62
C LYS A 337 -7.49 -23.94 -25.74
N ALA A 338 -7.73 -23.27 -24.61
CA ALA A 338 -8.11 -21.85 -24.55
C ALA A 338 -6.97 -20.86 -24.86
N ASP A 339 -5.70 -21.21 -24.58
CA ASP A 339 -4.54 -20.43 -25.06
C ASP A 339 -4.32 -20.65 -26.56
N VAL A 340 -4.48 -21.87 -27.07
CA VAL A 340 -4.41 -22.18 -28.52
C VAL A 340 -5.48 -21.39 -29.29
N ALA A 341 -6.74 -21.44 -28.86
CA ALA A 341 -7.83 -20.68 -29.48
C ALA A 341 -7.52 -19.17 -29.53
N ARG A 342 -7.00 -18.59 -28.42
CA ARG A 342 -6.56 -17.19 -28.35
C ARG A 342 -5.36 -16.88 -29.26
N ALA A 343 -4.42 -17.81 -29.39
CA ALA A 343 -3.26 -17.67 -30.27
C ALA A 343 -3.67 -17.69 -31.75
N VAL A 344 -4.53 -18.63 -32.15
CA VAL A 344 -5.06 -18.77 -33.51
C VAL A 344 -5.94 -17.57 -33.89
N ALA A 345 -6.86 -17.13 -33.01
CA ALA A 345 -7.73 -15.98 -33.26
C ALA A 345 -6.97 -14.65 -33.47
N ARG A 346 -5.71 -14.56 -33.02
CA ARG A 346 -4.86 -13.36 -33.17
C ARG A 346 -3.83 -13.47 -34.29
N ASN A 347 -3.29 -14.67 -34.50
CA ASN A 347 -2.31 -14.95 -35.55
C ASN A 347 -2.60 -16.33 -36.15
N PRO A 348 -3.57 -16.43 -37.07
CA PRO A 348 -4.02 -17.72 -37.63
C PRO A 348 -2.87 -18.51 -38.28
N ARG A 349 -1.89 -17.79 -38.85
CA ARG A 349 -0.69 -18.32 -39.50
C ARG A 349 0.17 -19.21 -38.61
N ILE A 350 -0.04 -19.25 -37.28
CA ILE A 350 0.63 -20.24 -36.43
C ILE A 350 0.34 -21.68 -36.90
N LEU A 351 -0.86 -21.95 -37.40
CA LEU A 351 -1.29 -23.26 -37.93
C LEU A 351 -0.55 -23.70 -39.20
N CYS A 352 0.16 -22.77 -39.87
CA CYS A 352 0.99 -23.06 -41.04
C CYS A 352 2.49 -23.19 -40.70
N SER A 353 2.86 -23.18 -39.42
CA SER A 353 4.25 -23.34 -39.01
C SER A 353 4.68 -24.80 -39.15
N ARG A 354 5.95 -25.04 -39.49
CA ARG A 354 6.55 -26.37 -39.42
C ARG A 354 6.92 -26.68 -37.97
N VAL A 355 6.49 -27.84 -37.46
CA VAL A 355 6.70 -28.20 -36.04
C VAL A 355 8.20 -28.27 -35.72
N ASP A 356 8.94 -29.10 -36.43
CA ASP A 356 10.35 -29.40 -36.09
C ASP A 356 11.33 -28.30 -36.49
N GLU A 357 11.09 -27.63 -37.62
CA GLU A 357 11.97 -26.54 -38.09
C GLU A 357 11.70 -25.21 -37.38
N THR A 358 10.44 -24.91 -37.04
CA THR A 358 10.04 -23.58 -36.54
C THR A 358 9.64 -23.61 -35.07
N LEU A 359 8.71 -24.49 -34.66
CA LEU A 359 8.13 -24.43 -33.31
C LEU A 359 9.04 -25.06 -32.25
N SER A 360 9.53 -26.28 -32.48
CA SER A 360 10.39 -27.02 -31.54
C SER A 360 11.65 -26.24 -31.12
N PRO A 361 12.43 -25.61 -32.02
CA PRO A 361 13.61 -24.83 -31.63
C PRO A 361 13.27 -23.56 -30.85
N ARG A 362 12.13 -22.91 -31.15
CA ARG A 362 11.65 -21.75 -30.38
C ARG A 362 11.23 -22.15 -28.97
N ILE A 363 10.53 -23.28 -28.81
CA ILE A 363 10.15 -23.80 -27.49
C ILE A 363 11.39 -24.19 -26.67
N ALA A 364 12.39 -24.83 -27.28
CA ALA A 364 13.66 -25.13 -26.62
C ALA A 364 14.37 -23.85 -26.14
N GLN A 365 14.44 -22.80 -26.96
CA GLN A 365 14.99 -21.50 -26.58
C GLN A 365 14.22 -20.85 -25.41
N LEU A 366 12.88 -20.90 -25.41
CA LEU A 366 12.06 -20.38 -24.31
C LEU A 366 12.27 -21.15 -23.00
N ARG A 367 12.41 -22.49 -23.07
CA ARG A 367 12.78 -23.33 -21.91
C ARG A 367 14.18 -22.99 -21.41
N GLY A 368 15.13 -22.71 -22.31
CA GLY A 368 16.50 -22.27 -21.98
C GLY A 368 16.56 -20.96 -21.19
N PHE A 369 15.56 -20.08 -21.30
CA PHE A 369 15.42 -18.90 -20.43
C PHE A 369 14.78 -19.20 -19.06
N GLY A 370 14.61 -20.48 -18.71
CA GLY A 370 14.00 -20.91 -17.44
C GLY A 370 12.48 -20.73 -17.37
N LEU A 371 11.79 -20.62 -18.52
CA LEU A 371 10.32 -20.52 -18.54
C LEU A 371 9.68 -21.89 -18.38
N SER A 372 8.79 -22.01 -17.38
CA SER A 372 8.01 -23.23 -17.15
C SER A 372 6.91 -23.43 -18.22
N PRO A 373 6.42 -24.66 -18.45
CA PRO A 373 5.36 -24.90 -19.43
C PRO A 373 4.11 -24.00 -19.26
N PRO A 374 3.60 -23.72 -18.04
CA PRO A 374 2.48 -22.77 -17.85
C PRO A 374 2.83 -21.31 -18.18
N GLN A 375 4.10 -20.90 -18.08
CA GLN A 375 4.56 -19.58 -18.52
C GLN A 375 4.67 -19.50 -20.04
N ILE A 376 5.10 -20.59 -20.68
CA ILE A 376 5.14 -20.71 -22.14
C ILE A 376 3.70 -20.68 -22.71
N SER A 377 2.77 -21.45 -22.15
CA SER A 377 1.33 -21.41 -22.54
C SER A 377 0.75 -20.00 -22.48
N ARG A 378 0.90 -19.31 -21.34
CA ARG A 378 0.41 -17.93 -21.17
C ARG A 378 1.06 -16.93 -22.11
N LEU A 379 2.35 -17.10 -22.43
CA LEU A 379 3.07 -16.25 -23.36
C LEU A 379 2.56 -16.42 -24.80
N ILE A 380 2.36 -17.66 -25.25
CA ILE A 380 1.80 -17.98 -26.57
C ILE A 380 0.36 -17.44 -26.69
N GLY A 381 -0.46 -17.62 -25.64
CA GLY A 381 -1.81 -17.07 -25.54
C GLY A 381 -1.88 -15.54 -25.49
N ILE A 382 -0.75 -14.83 -25.35
CA ILE A 382 -0.65 -13.37 -25.54
C ILE A 382 -0.11 -13.04 -26.93
N ASN A 383 1.10 -13.50 -27.27
CA ASN A 383 1.78 -13.19 -28.53
C ASN A 383 2.43 -14.46 -29.13
N SER A 384 1.66 -15.17 -29.95
CA SER A 384 2.08 -16.39 -30.64
C SER A 384 3.11 -16.18 -31.76
N LYS A 385 3.34 -14.93 -32.21
CA LYS A 385 4.38 -14.62 -33.22
C LYS A 385 5.80 -14.95 -32.71
N ILE A 386 6.00 -15.04 -31.39
CA ILE A 386 7.30 -15.42 -30.81
C ILE A 386 7.78 -16.80 -31.26
N LEU A 387 6.85 -17.69 -31.60
CA LEU A 387 7.17 -19.02 -32.14
C LEU A 387 7.48 -19.01 -33.66
N GLN A 388 7.35 -17.86 -34.32
CA GLN A 388 7.58 -17.73 -35.76
C GLN A 388 8.74 -16.77 -36.07
N SER A 389 9.04 -15.83 -35.18
CA SER A 389 10.05 -14.79 -35.41
C SER A 389 11.29 -14.99 -34.54
N GLN A 390 12.43 -15.28 -35.17
CA GLN A 390 13.73 -15.43 -34.50
C GLN A 390 14.14 -14.19 -33.71
N CYS A 391 13.82 -12.98 -34.18
CA CYS A 391 14.24 -11.73 -33.55
C CYS A 391 13.47 -11.39 -32.26
N MET A 392 12.33 -12.05 -32.01
CA MET A 392 11.55 -11.86 -30.78
C MET A 392 12.19 -12.56 -29.56
N ILE A 393 12.98 -13.62 -29.78
CA ILE A 393 13.64 -14.39 -28.71
C ILE A 393 14.70 -13.55 -27.95
N PRO A 394 15.66 -12.87 -28.61
CA PRO A 394 16.58 -11.94 -27.94
C PRO A 394 15.85 -10.77 -27.24
N ARG A 395 14.78 -10.24 -27.85
CA ARG A 395 13.98 -9.15 -27.27
C ARG A 395 13.30 -9.60 -25.97
N LEU A 396 12.75 -10.81 -25.91
CA LEU A 396 12.20 -11.38 -24.68
C LEU A 396 13.28 -11.56 -23.61
N SER A 397 14.46 -12.08 -23.98
CA SER A 397 15.58 -12.25 -23.06
C SER A 397 16.00 -10.91 -22.41
N PHE A 398 16.08 -9.85 -23.21
CA PHE A 398 16.30 -8.49 -22.70
C PHE A 398 15.25 -8.08 -21.67
N TYR A 399 13.95 -8.22 -21.97
CA TYR A 399 12.89 -7.83 -21.02
C TYR A 399 12.84 -8.70 -19.76
N LEU A 400 13.10 -10.01 -19.86
CA LEU A 400 13.22 -10.91 -18.70
C LEU A 400 14.36 -10.47 -17.78
N SER A 401 15.49 -10.08 -18.37
CA SER A 401 16.68 -9.60 -17.66
C SER A 401 16.44 -8.22 -17.02
N PHE A 402 15.88 -7.27 -17.79
CA PHE A 402 15.67 -5.89 -17.36
C PHE A 402 14.55 -5.74 -16.31
N LEU A 403 13.41 -6.44 -16.49
CA LEU A 403 12.28 -6.41 -15.56
C LEU A 403 12.41 -7.44 -14.43
N GLY A 404 13.38 -8.36 -14.51
CA GLY A 404 13.79 -9.27 -13.44
C GLY A 404 12.77 -10.36 -13.03
N SER A 405 11.68 -10.53 -13.79
CA SER A 405 10.64 -11.54 -13.56
C SER A 405 9.72 -11.71 -14.77
N TYR A 406 9.40 -12.96 -15.12
CA TYR A 406 8.38 -13.28 -16.12
C TYR A 406 7.02 -12.62 -15.80
N GLU A 407 6.58 -12.60 -14.54
CA GLU A 407 5.24 -12.05 -14.23
C GLU A 407 5.15 -10.53 -14.48
N VAL A 408 6.26 -9.79 -14.36
CA VAL A 408 6.31 -8.34 -14.68
C VAL A 408 6.29 -8.14 -16.19
N VAL A 409 7.07 -8.95 -16.93
CA VAL A 409 7.05 -9.01 -18.40
C VAL A 409 5.64 -9.34 -18.92
N HIS A 410 5.01 -10.37 -18.37
CA HIS A 410 3.67 -10.86 -18.70
C HIS A 410 2.56 -9.82 -18.39
N ALA A 411 2.70 -9.04 -17.31
CA ALA A 411 1.82 -7.90 -17.03
C ALA A 411 2.02 -6.78 -18.07
N ALA A 412 3.27 -6.43 -18.39
CA ALA A 412 3.60 -5.41 -19.40
C ALA A 412 3.07 -5.77 -20.80
N PHE A 413 3.11 -7.05 -21.17
CA PHE A 413 2.52 -7.59 -22.41
C PHE A 413 1.00 -7.45 -22.50
N ARG A 414 0.28 -7.60 -21.38
CA ARG A 414 -1.17 -7.40 -21.36
C ARG A 414 -1.53 -5.93 -21.59
N GLY A 415 -0.75 -5.01 -21.03
CA GLY A 415 -0.89 -3.56 -21.25
C GLY A 415 -0.44 -3.10 -22.64
N CYS A 416 0.65 -3.66 -23.18
CA CYS A 416 1.17 -3.34 -24.51
C CYS A 416 1.54 -4.62 -25.26
N ARG A 417 0.70 -5.02 -26.21
CA ARG A 417 0.85 -6.27 -26.97
C ARG A 417 2.06 -6.25 -27.92
N TYR A 418 2.49 -5.05 -28.31
CA TYR A 418 3.55 -4.79 -29.29
C TYR A 418 4.97 -4.78 -28.68
N LEU A 419 5.10 -5.14 -27.40
CA LEU A 419 6.35 -5.07 -26.61
C LEU A 419 7.56 -5.74 -27.31
N LEU A 420 7.33 -6.87 -28.00
CA LEU A 420 8.37 -7.58 -28.77
C LEU A 420 8.47 -7.17 -30.25
N ASP A 421 7.49 -6.45 -30.80
CA ASP A 421 7.55 -5.99 -32.20
C ASP A 421 8.58 -4.85 -32.34
N GLN A 422 8.83 -4.08 -31.27
CA GLN A 422 9.82 -2.99 -31.23
C GLN A 422 11.28 -3.45 -31.13
N ASN A 423 12.18 -2.66 -31.72
CA ASN A 423 13.62 -2.91 -31.70
C ASN A 423 14.26 -2.43 -30.39
N VAL A 424 14.75 -3.36 -29.58
CA VAL A 424 15.40 -3.06 -28.29
C VAL A 424 16.64 -2.18 -28.43
N GLU A 425 17.48 -2.43 -29.44
CA GLU A 425 18.74 -1.69 -29.64
C GLU A 425 18.51 -0.27 -30.17
N ARG A 426 17.56 -0.10 -31.09
CA ARG A 426 17.30 1.20 -31.75
C ARG A 426 16.32 2.10 -31.00
N VAL A 427 15.42 1.55 -30.19
CA VAL A 427 14.34 2.31 -29.52
C VAL A 427 14.50 2.23 -28.01
N VAL A 428 14.46 1.03 -27.44
CA VAL A 428 14.30 0.85 -25.99
C VAL A 428 15.56 1.22 -25.21
N LYS A 429 16.76 0.79 -25.65
CA LYS A 429 18.03 1.14 -24.99
C LYS A 429 18.33 2.64 -25.06
N PRO A 430 18.21 3.35 -26.21
CA PRO A 430 18.34 4.80 -26.25
C PRO A 430 17.36 5.53 -25.32
N ASN A 431 16.11 5.08 -25.25
CA ASN A 431 15.12 5.65 -24.32
C ASN A 431 15.51 5.44 -22.85
N ILE A 432 16.01 4.25 -22.49
CA ILE A 432 16.53 3.97 -21.14
C ILE A 432 17.71 4.89 -20.83
N ALA A 433 18.71 4.97 -21.72
CA ALA A 433 19.91 5.79 -21.52
C ALA A 433 19.57 7.29 -21.37
N PHE A 434 18.68 7.82 -22.21
CA PHE A 434 18.20 9.20 -22.12
C PHE A 434 17.46 9.48 -20.79
N LEU A 435 16.61 8.57 -20.33
CA LEU A 435 15.92 8.74 -19.06
C LEU A 435 16.88 8.63 -17.85
N GLN A 436 17.94 7.83 -17.95
CA GLN A 436 19.02 7.83 -16.96
C GLN A 436 19.79 9.16 -16.93
N GLN A 437 20.06 9.77 -18.10
CA GLN A 437 20.62 11.13 -18.19
C GLN A 437 19.67 12.18 -17.56
N CYS A 438 18.36 11.94 -17.61
CA CYS A 438 17.35 12.77 -16.92
C CYS A 438 17.27 12.50 -15.40
N GLY A 439 18.15 11.66 -14.83
CA GLY A 439 18.24 11.38 -13.39
C GLY A 439 17.38 10.22 -12.89
N LEU A 440 16.71 9.47 -13.78
CA LEU A 440 15.90 8.31 -13.38
C LEU A 440 16.76 7.07 -13.15
N THR A 441 16.54 6.37 -12.04
CA THR A 441 17.22 5.09 -11.80
C THR A 441 16.61 3.98 -12.66
N VAL A 442 17.33 2.88 -12.85
CA VAL A 442 16.79 1.66 -13.48
C VAL A 442 15.49 1.20 -12.79
N CYS A 443 15.39 1.35 -11.46
CA CYS A 443 14.17 1.02 -10.72
C CYS A 443 12.98 1.93 -11.07
N ASP A 444 13.23 3.22 -11.33
CA ASP A 444 12.18 4.15 -11.78
C ASP A 444 11.73 3.82 -13.21
N ILE A 445 12.65 3.44 -14.09
CA ILE A 445 12.34 3.08 -15.47
C ILE A 445 11.56 1.74 -15.54
N VAL A 446 11.89 0.77 -14.69
CA VAL A 446 11.08 -0.46 -14.50
C VAL A 446 9.68 -0.13 -13.96
N MET A 447 9.56 0.89 -13.10
CA MET A 447 8.25 1.36 -12.63
C MET A 447 7.44 2.05 -13.73
N ILE A 448 8.09 2.85 -14.59
CA ILE A 448 7.49 3.44 -15.81
C ILE A 448 6.96 2.32 -16.72
N PHE A 449 7.75 1.27 -16.98
CA PHE A 449 7.30 0.09 -17.72
C PHE A 449 6.05 -0.56 -17.10
N SER A 450 5.96 -0.59 -15.77
CA SER A 450 4.84 -1.21 -15.05
C SER A 450 3.58 -0.34 -15.03
N LEU A 451 3.71 0.98 -15.15
CA LEU A 451 2.61 1.96 -15.13
C LEU A 451 2.11 2.31 -16.54
N GLY A 452 2.98 2.24 -17.55
CA GLY A 452 2.69 2.57 -18.95
C GLY A 452 3.77 2.03 -19.87
N SER A 453 3.73 0.71 -20.14
CA SER A 453 4.75 0.00 -20.93
C SER A 453 4.96 0.55 -22.35
N GLY A 454 3.98 1.26 -22.91
CA GLY A 454 4.09 1.93 -24.21
C GLY A 454 5.08 3.10 -24.26
N MET A 455 5.41 3.74 -23.13
CA MET A 455 6.21 4.97 -23.14
C MET A 455 7.63 4.74 -23.66
N LEU A 456 8.25 3.63 -23.27
CA LEU A 456 9.63 3.26 -23.63
C LEU A 456 9.73 2.62 -25.02
N LEU A 457 8.58 2.41 -25.66
CA LEU A 457 8.40 1.87 -27.01
C LEU A 457 8.16 2.98 -28.05
N LEU A 458 8.08 4.23 -27.63
CA LEU A 458 8.02 5.39 -28.51
C LEU A 458 9.37 5.65 -29.18
N GLU A 459 9.32 6.21 -30.39
CA GLU A 459 10.47 6.84 -31.04
C GLU A 459 11.22 7.77 -30.07
N PRO A 460 12.58 7.76 -30.02
CA PRO A 460 13.33 8.53 -29.02
C PRO A 460 13.05 10.03 -29.02
N LYS A 461 12.68 10.61 -30.16
CA LYS A 461 12.21 12.00 -30.25
C LYS A 461 11.00 12.26 -29.35
N ARG A 462 10.01 11.36 -29.35
CA ARG A 462 8.78 11.50 -28.56
C ARG A 462 9.01 11.32 -27.06
N VAL A 463 9.99 10.50 -26.66
CA VAL A 463 10.37 10.40 -25.23
C VAL A 463 11.02 11.71 -24.75
N LYS A 464 11.78 12.40 -25.60
CA LYS A 464 12.29 13.75 -25.31
C LYS A 464 11.14 14.77 -25.17
N GLU A 465 10.17 14.76 -26.07
CA GLU A 465 8.96 15.62 -26.00
C GLU A 465 8.18 15.40 -24.69
N VAL A 466 7.99 14.14 -24.26
CA VAL A 466 7.37 13.80 -22.97
C VAL A 466 8.14 14.37 -21.77
N VAL A 467 9.48 14.35 -21.81
CA VAL A 467 10.33 14.95 -20.77
C VAL A 467 10.22 16.47 -20.76
N VAL A 468 10.30 17.12 -21.93
CA VAL A 468 10.14 18.58 -22.06
C VAL A 468 8.77 19.04 -21.53
N CYS A 469 7.68 18.32 -21.83
CA CYS A 469 6.38 18.61 -21.23
C CYS A 469 6.36 18.46 -19.70
N ALA A 470 7.09 17.50 -19.11
CA ALA A 470 7.18 17.35 -17.67
C ALA A 470 7.97 18.50 -17.01
N ASP A 471 9.02 18.98 -17.67
CA ASP A 471 9.79 20.15 -17.23
C ASP A 471 8.97 21.44 -17.34
N MET A 472 8.21 21.64 -18.44
CA MET A 472 7.29 22.78 -18.62
C MET A 472 6.17 22.82 -17.56
N LEU A 473 5.64 21.64 -17.17
CA LEU A 473 4.70 21.50 -16.04
C LEU A 473 5.38 21.68 -14.66
N GLY A 474 6.67 22.03 -14.64
CA GLY A 474 7.45 22.32 -13.44
C GLY A 474 7.74 21.11 -12.54
N VAL A 475 7.58 19.88 -13.03
CA VAL A 475 7.75 18.67 -12.21
C VAL A 475 9.24 18.38 -12.00
N PRO A 476 9.80 18.53 -10.78
CA PRO A 476 11.25 18.41 -10.59
C PRO A 476 11.73 16.99 -10.90
N ARG A 477 12.79 16.85 -11.70
CA ARG A 477 13.30 15.54 -12.14
C ARG A 477 13.71 14.60 -11.01
N ASN A 478 14.18 15.16 -9.89
CA ASN A 478 14.52 14.44 -8.65
C ASN A 478 13.28 14.05 -7.79
N SER A 479 12.08 14.49 -8.16
CA SER A 479 10.85 14.17 -7.44
C SER A 479 10.39 12.74 -7.71
N ALA A 480 9.89 12.07 -6.68
CA ALA A 480 9.21 10.78 -6.83
C ALA A 480 8.02 10.85 -7.82
N MET A 481 7.45 12.04 -8.05
CA MET A 481 6.35 12.28 -9.00
C MET A 481 6.81 12.40 -10.47
N PHE A 482 8.10 12.59 -10.78
CA PHE A 482 8.56 12.80 -12.16
C PHE A 482 8.19 11.63 -13.08
N LYS A 483 8.50 10.39 -12.68
CA LYS A 483 8.06 9.17 -13.38
C LYS A 483 6.54 9.06 -13.56
N HIS A 484 5.75 9.59 -12.63
CA HIS A 484 4.29 9.62 -12.77
C HIS A 484 3.84 10.70 -13.75
N ALA A 485 4.54 11.84 -13.83
CA ALA A 485 4.30 12.87 -14.84
C ALA A 485 4.60 12.35 -16.25
N LEU A 486 5.76 11.71 -16.47
CA LEU A 486 6.11 11.14 -17.78
C LEU A 486 5.05 10.15 -18.29
N VAL A 487 4.60 9.22 -17.43
CA VAL A 487 3.51 8.28 -17.77
C VAL A 487 2.19 9.01 -18.00
N SER A 488 1.85 10.00 -17.16
CA SER A 488 0.61 10.77 -17.29
C SER A 488 0.56 11.57 -18.60
N ILE A 489 1.70 12.12 -19.03
CA ILE A 489 1.85 12.84 -20.30
C ILE A 489 1.76 11.87 -21.48
N HIS A 490 2.47 10.74 -21.41
CA HIS A 490 2.44 9.70 -22.44
C HIS A 490 1.02 9.20 -22.75
N MET A 491 0.18 8.99 -21.72
CA MET A 491 -1.19 8.49 -21.89
C MET A 491 -2.14 9.50 -22.57
N ILE A 492 -1.79 10.79 -22.57
CA ILE A 492 -2.55 11.87 -23.22
C ILE A 492 -1.97 12.21 -24.60
N SER A 493 -0.65 12.04 -24.74
CA SER A 493 0.29 12.56 -25.75
C SER A 493 0.73 14.01 -25.50
N PRO A 494 2.03 14.35 -25.66
CA PRO A 494 2.59 15.69 -25.40
C PRO A 494 1.81 16.86 -26.01
N GLU A 495 1.34 16.67 -27.23
CA GLU A 495 0.69 17.65 -28.10
C GLU A 495 -0.66 18.13 -27.54
N ARG A 496 -1.26 17.36 -26.62
CA ARG A 496 -2.57 17.62 -26.00
C ARG A 496 -2.47 18.14 -24.56
N ILE A 497 -1.26 18.34 -24.03
CA ILE A 497 -1.05 18.75 -22.63
C ILE A 497 -1.51 20.18 -22.35
N SER A 498 -1.34 21.12 -23.30
CA SER A 498 -1.85 22.50 -23.13
C SER A 498 -3.36 22.48 -22.93
N ALA A 499 -4.12 21.92 -23.88
CA ALA A 499 -5.58 21.84 -23.81
C ALA A 499 -6.10 21.19 -22.52
N ARG A 500 -5.40 20.19 -21.98
CA ARG A 500 -5.76 19.56 -20.69
C ARG A 500 -5.42 20.44 -19.47
N SER A 501 -4.36 21.23 -19.55
CA SER A 501 -4.01 22.22 -18.54
C SER A 501 -4.98 23.40 -18.56
N ASP A 502 -5.36 23.87 -19.75
CA ASP A 502 -6.38 24.91 -19.97
C ASP A 502 -7.76 24.49 -19.45
N PHE A 503 -8.18 23.25 -19.73
CA PHE A 503 -9.38 22.67 -19.13
C PHE A 503 -9.31 22.67 -17.59
N LEU A 504 -8.20 22.20 -17.00
CA LEU A 504 -8.08 22.14 -15.53
C LEU A 504 -8.04 23.53 -14.88
N LYS A 505 -7.35 24.52 -15.48
CA LYS A 505 -7.39 25.92 -15.03
C LYS A 505 -8.82 26.44 -14.99
N LYS A 506 -9.59 26.25 -16.08
CA LYS A 506 -10.99 26.68 -16.17
C LYS A 506 -11.89 25.95 -15.17
N ALA A 507 -11.73 24.63 -15.02
CA ALA A 507 -12.56 23.84 -14.10
C ALA A 507 -12.31 24.20 -12.63
N LEU A 508 -11.04 24.40 -12.23
CA LEU A 508 -10.66 24.81 -10.87
C LEU A 508 -10.96 26.30 -10.62
N GLY A 509 -10.84 27.14 -11.64
CA GLY A 509 -10.79 28.59 -11.51
C GLY A 509 -9.47 29.05 -10.88
N CYS A 510 -8.34 28.54 -11.39
CA CYS A 510 -7.00 28.79 -10.83
C CYS A 510 -5.99 29.23 -11.90
N SER A 511 -4.93 29.89 -11.45
CA SER A 511 -3.80 30.31 -12.28
C SER A 511 -2.90 29.13 -12.72
N GLU A 512 -2.03 29.36 -13.71
CA GLU A 512 -1.03 28.37 -14.16
C GLU A 512 -0.10 27.94 -13.01
N ALA A 513 0.33 28.89 -12.17
CA ALA A 513 1.20 28.63 -11.02
C ALA A 513 0.52 27.71 -9.98
N GLU A 514 -0.76 27.94 -9.69
CA GLU A 514 -1.57 27.11 -8.80
C GLU A 514 -1.84 25.72 -9.38
N LEU A 515 -2.18 25.62 -10.67
CA LEU A 515 -2.30 24.34 -11.35
C LEU A 515 -0.98 23.57 -11.27
N GLY A 516 0.15 24.24 -11.45
CA GLY A 516 1.49 23.66 -11.26
C GLY A 516 1.69 23.08 -9.86
N ILE A 517 1.13 23.65 -8.78
CA ILE A 517 1.17 23.05 -7.43
C ILE A 517 0.39 21.73 -7.40
N ALA A 518 -0.79 21.68 -8.02
CA ALA A 518 -1.61 20.47 -8.09
C ALA A 518 -0.95 19.38 -8.93
N VAL A 519 -0.47 19.70 -10.14
CA VAL A 519 0.16 18.77 -11.08
C VAL A 519 1.46 18.19 -10.50
N ARG A 520 2.31 19.01 -9.85
CA ARG A 520 3.55 18.53 -9.20
C ARG A 520 3.31 17.50 -8.10
N LYS A 521 2.15 17.57 -7.42
CA LYS A 521 1.73 16.64 -6.35
C LYS A 521 0.90 15.46 -6.85
N LEU A 522 0.18 15.61 -7.97
CA LEU A 522 -0.65 14.57 -8.59
C LEU A 522 -0.65 14.72 -10.13
N PRO A 523 0.38 14.28 -10.85
CA PRO A 523 0.44 14.47 -12.31
C PRO A 523 -0.69 13.78 -13.08
N ASN A 524 -1.22 12.69 -12.50
CA ASN A 524 -2.34 11.94 -13.05
C ASN A 524 -3.67 12.75 -13.10
N VAL A 525 -3.72 13.95 -12.51
CA VAL A 525 -4.90 14.84 -12.60
C VAL A 525 -5.24 15.19 -14.05
N LEU A 526 -4.24 15.30 -14.92
CA LEU A 526 -4.38 15.57 -16.37
C LEU A 526 -5.17 14.48 -17.13
N ASN A 527 -5.15 13.24 -16.62
CA ASN A 527 -5.81 12.08 -17.23
C ASN A 527 -7.28 11.93 -16.81
N PHE A 528 -7.76 12.75 -15.89
CA PHE A 528 -9.12 12.65 -15.39
C PHE A 528 -10.15 13.10 -16.44
N ALA A 529 -11.27 12.37 -16.52
CA ALA A 529 -12.36 12.67 -17.44
C ALA A 529 -13.02 14.01 -17.10
N GLU A 530 -13.23 14.86 -18.11
CA GLU A 530 -13.61 16.26 -17.95
C GLU A 530 -14.95 16.42 -17.22
N GLY A 531 -16.01 15.78 -17.72
CA GLY A 531 -17.33 15.78 -17.05
C GLY A 531 -17.38 15.07 -15.68
N ARG A 532 -16.32 14.35 -15.27
CA ARG A 532 -16.16 13.92 -13.86
C ARG A 532 -15.48 15.01 -13.04
N MET A 533 -14.48 15.68 -13.61
CA MET A 533 -13.74 16.73 -12.94
C MET A 533 -14.62 17.94 -12.63
N SER A 534 -15.38 18.45 -13.61
CA SER A 534 -16.21 19.64 -13.40
C SER A 534 -17.22 19.46 -12.27
N ARG A 535 -17.97 18.35 -12.27
CA ARG A 535 -18.92 18.01 -11.18
C ARG A 535 -18.24 17.86 -9.82
N LEU A 536 -17.04 17.27 -9.79
CA LEU A 536 -16.29 17.09 -8.55
C LEU A 536 -15.78 18.42 -7.99
N VAL A 537 -15.27 19.31 -8.86
CA VAL A 537 -14.78 20.62 -8.43
C VAL A 537 -15.93 21.52 -8.00
N ASP A 538 -17.04 21.51 -8.73
CA ASP A 538 -18.27 22.21 -8.34
C ASP A 538 -18.75 21.74 -6.97
N PHE A 539 -18.91 20.43 -6.73
CA PHE A 539 -19.22 19.91 -5.40
C PHE A 539 -18.23 20.39 -4.32
N LEU A 540 -16.92 20.37 -4.58
CA LEU A 540 -15.93 20.81 -3.60
C LEU A 540 -15.98 22.32 -3.31
N LYS A 541 -16.32 23.16 -4.28
CA LYS A 541 -16.39 24.62 -4.14
C LYS A 541 -17.75 25.06 -3.58
N THR A 542 -18.84 24.58 -4.16
CA THR A 542 -20.22 25.02 -3.92
C THR A 542 -20.82 24.35 -2.69
N GLU A 543 -20.77 23.03 -2.59
CA GLU A 543 -21.41 22.27 -1.49
C GLU A 543 -20.51 22.13 -0.26
N VAL A 544 -19.21 21.87 -0.46
CA VAL A 544 -18.25 21.74 0.67
C VAL A 544 -17.68 23.10 1.11
N GLY A 545 -17.79 24.15 0.29
CA GLY A 545 -17.27 25.49 0.62
C GLY A 545 -15.74 25.56 0.65
N LEU A 546 -15.03 24.83 -0.21
CA LEU A 546 -13.56 24.82 -0.23
C LEU A 546 -12.98 25.84 -1.21
N GLU A 547 -12.10 26.69 -0.68
CA GLU A 547 -11.28 27.60 -1.47
C GLU A 547 -10.41 26.90 -2.53
N VAL A 548 -10.27 27.54 -3.69
CA VAL A 548 -9.44 27.04 -4.80
C VAL A 548 -8.01 26.72 -4.33
N ASN A 549 -7.41 27.65 -3.56
CA ASN A 549 -6.09 27.50 -2.98
C ASN A 549 -5.97 26.25 -2.07
N TYR A 550 -7.01 25.93 -1.30
CA TYR A 550 -7.05 24.74 -0.45
C TYR A 550 -7.04 23.45 -1.30
N ILE A 551 -7.82 23.41 -2.39
CA ILE A 551 -7.95 22.26 -3.30
C ILE A 551 -6.63 22.01 -4.06
N VAL A 552 -6.03 23.03 -4.68
CA VAL A 552 -4.78 22.86 -5.47
C VAL A 552 -3.59 22.44 -4.60
N HIS A 553 -3.57 22.84 -3.33
CA HIS A 553 -2.57 22.37 -2.37
C HIS A 553 -2.77 20.92 -1.92
N ARG A 554 -3.98 20.37 -2.08
CA ARG A 554 -4.43 19.04 -1.63
C ARG A 554 -5.07 18.21 -2.77
N PRO A 555 -4.41 18.07 -3.94
CA PRO A 555 -5.04 17.54 -5.15
C PRO A 555 -5.45 16.06 -5.04
N ALA A 556 -5.01 15.34 -4.00
CA ALA A 556 -5.50 14.00 -3.68
C ALA A 556 -7.02 13.95 -3.45
N LEU A 557 -7.68 15.07 -3.12
CA LEU A 557 -9.15 15.19 -3.13
C LEU A 557 -9.75 14.80 -4.49
N LEU A 558 -9.16 15.30 -5.58
CA LEU A 558 -9.63 15.14 -6.96
C LEU A 558 -9.60 13.67 -7.47
N ARG A 559 -8.90 12.81 -6.74
CA ARG A 559 -8.76 11.37 -6.99
C ARG A 559 -9.85 10.53 -6.31
N TYR A 560 -10.45 10.99 -5.23
CA TYR A 560 -11.46 10.20 -4.51
C TYR A 560 -12.81 10.17 -5.25
N SER A 561 -13.61 9.15 -4.98
CA SER A 561 -14.98 9.09 -5.48
C SER A 561 -15.84 10.17 -4.81
N MET A 562 -16.49 10.99 -5.62
CA MET A 562 -17.46 11.98 -5.15
C MET A 562 -18.59 11.29 -4.37
N THR A 563 -19.25 10.32 -4.99
CA THR A 563 -20.39 9.58 -4.43
C THR A 563 -20.01 8.62 -3.31
N LYS A 564 -18.92 7.85 -3.44
CA LYS A 564 -18.59 6.79 -2.46
C LYS A 564 -17.66 7.21 -1.32
N ARG A 565 -17.24 8.48 -1.26
CA ARG A 565 -16.33 8.95 -0.19
C ARG A 565 -16.45 10.42 0.14
N LEU A 566 -16.47 11.32 -0.84
CA LEU A 566 -16.45 12.75 -0.54
C LEU A 566 -17.79 13.24 0.00
N MET A 567 -18.90 12.94 -0.68
CA MET A 567 -20.25 13.28 -0.24
C MET A 567 -20.61 12.62 1.10
N PRO A 568 -20.49 11.29 1.30
CA PRO A 568 -20.83 10.66 2.58
C PRO A 568 -20.05 11.24 3.77
N ARG A 569 -18.76 11.54 3.59
CA ARG A 569 -17.93 12.11 4.66
C ARG A 569 -18.14 13.60 4.86
N HIS A 570 -18.52 14.34 3.81
CA HIS A 570 -18.98 15.72 3.94
C HIS A 570 -20.25 15.77 4.80
N TYR A 571 -21.27 14.97 4.47
CA TYR A 571 -22.54 14.99 5.18
C TYR A 571 -22.40 14.55 6.66
N VAL A 572 -21.60 13.53 6.95
CA VAL A 572 -21.27 13.16 8.35
C VAL A 572 -20.60 14.32 9.09
N LEU A 573 -19.63 15.01 8.48
CA LEU A 573 -18.99 16.18 9.11
C LEU A 573 -19.95 17.36 9.27
N LYS A 574 -20.87 17.57 8.32
CA LYS A 574 -21.89 18.63 8.38
C LYS A 574 -22.82 18.41 9.57
N ALA A 575 -23.42 17.22 9.67
CA ALA A 575 -24.31 16.85 10.78
C ALA A 575 -23.60 16.91 12.16
N LEU A 576 -22.37 16.39 12.27
CA LEU A 576 -21.62 16.45 13.53
C LEU A 576 -21.23 17.88 13.93
N LYS A 577 -20.91 18.76 12.96
CA LYS A 577 -20.63 20.19 13.22
C LYS A 577 -21.89 20.97 13.58
N ALA A 578 -23.02 20.68 12.94
CA ALA A 578 -24.32 21.28 13.27
C ALA A 578 -24.73 20.96 14.72
N LYS A 579 -24.54 19.70 15.15
CA LYS A 579 -24.78 19.27 16.54
C LYS A 579 -23.68 19.65 17.55
N GLY A 580 -22.63 20.36 17.14
CA GLY A 580 -21.51 20.74 18.02
C GLY A 580 -20.65 19.58 18.55
N LEU A 581 -20.82 18.36 18.03
CA LEU A 581 -20.17 17.13 18.50
C LEU A 581 -18.69 17.00 18.06
N VAL A 582 -18.29 17.80 17.07
CA VAL A 582 -16.90 17.95 16.61
C VAL A 582 -16.55 19.42 16.50
N GLU A 583 -15.28 19.77 16.71
CA GLU A 583 -14.80 21.14 16.53
C GLU A 583 -15.09 21.64 15.09
N LYS A 584 -15.50 22.91 14.98
CA LYS A 584 -15.67 23.58 13.67
C LYS A 584 -14.36 23.56 12.84
N SER A 585 -13.22 23.55 13.53
CA SER A 585 -11.84 23.43 13.00
C SER A 585 -11.55 22.13 12.24
N VAL A 586 -12.36 21.06 12.38
CA VAL A 586 -12.04 19.75 11.80
C VAL A 586 -11.89 19.84 10.28
N ASP A 587 -10.66 19.61 9.82
CA ASP A 587 -10.22 19.70 8.44
C ASP A 587 -10.82 18.59 7.57
N PHE A 588 -11.50 19.00 6.49
CA PHE A 588 -12.20 18.10 5.57
C PHE A 588 -11.25 17.09 4.91
N PHE A 589 -10.10 17.55 4.39
CA PHE A 589 -9.09 16.70 3.77
C PHE A 589 -8.60 15.60 4.71
N THR A 590 -8.31 15.94 5.97
CA THR A 590 -7.85 15.01 6.99
C THR A 590 -8.87 13.89 7.22
N ALA A 591 -10.17 14.22 7.31
CA ALA A 591 -11.23 13.22 7.46
C ALA A 591 -11.43 12.35 6.19
N VAL A 592 -11.41 12.95 5.01
CA VAL A 592 -11.51 12.25 3.72
C VAL A 592 -10.34 11.30 3.47
N CYS A 593 -9.13 11.65 3.91
CA CYS A 593 -7.94 10.83 3.71
C CYS A 593 -7.82 9.64 4.66
N LEU A 594 -8.66 9.51 5.70
CA LEU A 594 -8.67 8.33 6.56
C LEU A 594 -9.04 7.06 5.79
N THR A 595 -8.52 5.91 6.25
CA THR A 595 -9.06 4.59 5.90
C THR A 595 -10.50 4.47 6.39
N GLU A 596 -11.24 3.47 5.91
CA GLU A 596 -12.65 3.29 6.29
C GLU A 596 -12.78 3.05 7.79
N GLU A 597 -12.13 2.01 8.30
CA GLU A 597 -11.96 1.68 9.72
C GLU A 597 -11.64 2.91 10.60
N ARG A 598 -10.69 3.76 10.18
CA ARG A 598 -10.28 4.94 10.97
C ARG A 598 -11.25 6.11 10.87
N PHE A 599 -12.05 6.18 9.80
CA PHE A 599 -13.13 7.15 9.68
C PHE A 599 -14.30 6.72 10.55
N THR A 600 -14.78 5.49 10.39
CA THR A 600 -15.85 4.87 11.20
C THR A 600 -15.55 5.01 12.69
N LYS A 601 -14.38 4.55 13.15
CA LYS A 601 -14.00 4.64 14.56
C LYS A 601 -13.94 6.06 15.12
N ARG A 602 -13.68 7.07 14.29
CA ARG A 602 -13.50 8.46 14.74
C ARG A 602 -14.77 9.31 14.63
N PHE A 603 -15.60 9.05 13.62
CA PHE A 603 -16.71 9.93 13.23
C PHE A 603 -18.07 9.22 13.20
N LEU A 604 -18.12 7.91 13.39
CA LEU A 604 -19.37 7.14 13.48
C LEU A 604 -19.49 6.48 14.86
N ASP A 605 -18.57 5.58 15.22
CA ASP A 605 -18.65 4.79 16.45
C ASP A 605 -18.67 5.67 17.72
N CYS A 606 -17.85 6.71 17.77
CA CYS A 606 -17.79 7.68 18.89
C CYS A 606 -19.09 8.47 19.10
N TYR A 607 -20.00 8.49 18.11
CA TYR A 607 -21.21 9.29 18.11
C TYR A 607 -22.48 8.46 17.88
N LYS A 608 -22.38 7.12 17.96
CA LYS A 608 -23.50 6.21 17.67
C LYS A 608 -24.72 6.48 18.57
N GLU A 609 -24.49 6.73 19.85
CA GLU A 609 -25.53 7.05 20.82
C GLU A 609 -26.02 8.51 20.70
N SER A 610 -25.13 9.44 20.32
CA SER A 610 -25.46 10.87 20.17
C SER A 610 -26.16 11.22 18.84
N VAL A 611 -25.98 10.37 17.82
CA VAL A 611 -26.62 10.48 16.50
C VAL A 611 -27.03 9.08 16.02
N PRO A 612 -28.15 8.54 16.54
CA PRO A 612 -28.73 7.30 16.03
C PRO A 612 -28.93 7.33 14.51
N GLY A 613 -28.70 6.20 13.84
CA GLY A 613 -28.83 6.08 12.37
C GLY A 613 -27.67 6.67 11.54
N LEU A 614 -26.74 7.44 12.13
CA LEU A 614 -25.63 8.07 11.37
C LEU A 614 -24.76 7.07 10.59
N SER A 615 -24.55 5.87 11.15
CA SER A 615 -23.76 4.82 10.51
C SER A 615 -24.48 4.22 9.30
N ASP A 616 -25.79 4.02 9.41
CA ASP A 616 -26.62 3.43 8.37
C ASP A 616 -26.85 4.44 7.22
N ALA A 617 -27.10 5.71 7.56
CA ALA A 617 -27.16 6.80 6.60
C ALA A 617 -25.82 6.98 5.85
N TYR A 618 -24.68 6.86 6.53
CA TYR A 618 -23.36 6.84 5.90
C TYR A 618 -23.17 5.64 4.95
N ALA A 619 -23.62 4.44 5.36
CA ALA A 619 -23.53 3.23 4.55
C ALA A 619 -24.40 3.35 3.27
N ALA A 620 -25.64 3.82 3.40
CA ALA A 620 -26.54 4.11 2.28
C ALA A 620 -25.93 5.14 1.31
N ALA A 621 -25.40 6.25 1.85
CA ALA A 621 -24.70 7.26 1.05
C ALA A 621 -23.48 6.68 0.31
N CYS A 622 -22.71 5.77 0.93
CA CYS A 622 -21.60 5.07 0.27
C CYS A 622 -22.05 4.08 -0.82
N ALA A 623 -23.26 3.51 -0.69
CA ALA A 623 -23.90 2.71 -1.73
C ALA A 623 -24.42 3.55 -2.91
N GLY A 624 -24.58 4.87 -2.72
CA GLY A 624 -25.10 5.80 -3.72
C GLY A 624 -26.59 6.15 -3.55
N GLN A 625 -27.22 5.67 -2.48
CA GLN A 625 -28.54 6.12 -2.05
C GLN A 625 -28.33 7.36 -1.19
N VAL A 626 -28.75 8.54 -1.64
CA VAL A 626 -28.67 9.76 -0.81
C VAL A 626 -29.88 9.73 0.14
N PRO A 627 -29.69 9.52 1.46
CA PRO A 627 -30.83 9.48 2.38
C PRO A 627 -31.36 10.89 2.61
N PRO A 628 -32.68 11.10 2.75
CA PRO A 628 -33.24 12.41 3.10
C PRO A 628 -32.68 12.97 4.42
N GLU A 629 -32.32 12.08 5.34
CA GLU A 629 -32.06 12.38 6.75
C GLU A 629 -30.69 13.00 7.07
N ILE A 630 -29.84 13.28 6.06
CA ILE A 630 -28.57 14.02 6.27
C ILE A 630 -28.64 15.48 5.79
N GLN A 631 -29.86 16.04 5.75
CA GLN A 631 -30.13 17.48 5.64
C GLN A 631 -30.34 18.17 7.01
N LEU A 632 -30.03 17.48 8.13
CA LEU A 632 -30.01 18.03 9.49
C LEU A 632 -28.75 18.89 9.77
#